data_AF-A0A0D8XZD7-F1
#
_entry.id   AF-A0A0D8XZD7-F1
#
_cell.length_a   1.000
_cell.length_b   1.000
_cell.length_c   1.000
_cell.angle_alpha   90.00
_cell.angle_beta   90.00
_cell.angle_gamma   90.00
#
_symmetry.space_group_name_H-M   'P 1'
#
loop_
_entity.id
_entity.type
_entity.pdbx_description
1 polymer ?
#
loop_
_entity_poly.entity_id
_entity_poly.type
_entity_poly.pdbx_seq_one_letter_code
_entity_poly.pdbx_strand_id
1 'polypeptide(L)'
;MYIFLVALISHTISSCLSQYIPLSVTVIRPWEESTMRGIIEVSLRSAIRNLSTIISMVDYGIRNITKKSITKCSLSFERSKVVGVLKMAEHERSREIKQHFKNSFLLRTTSFVLLIENKRKLCQQHRQMMASAAPCGILSEQRPLFGIVNICQGKRWEKFHAGMDLFRHELMHALVNSVLITFVTFVDTVVFPNSVQLLSFNLFEEKKVILSSINFHGFGTLLPASNFQKSPAGVQYKWAVTWDGSSKQLATREFLDFATDAVNEAKKHLGCPSLIGIEADSVDKIHLNEYVFGNELMTPILSNVSNRFSYISAAILEETYIGER
;
A
#
# COMPACT_ATOMS: atom_id res chain seq x y z
N MET A 1 -63.24 -10.52 25.40
CA MET A 1 -62.18 -11.51 25.14
C MET A 1 -61.49 -11.12 23.84
N TYR A 2 -60.40 -10.35 23.92
CA TYR A 2 -59.63 -9.89 22.76
C TYR A 2 -58.46 -10.85 22.55
N ILE A 3 -58.47 -11.56 21.43
CA ILE A 3 -57.37 -12.45 21.01
C ILE A 3 -56.37 -11.58 20.26
N PHE A 4 -55.24 -11.25 20.89
CA PHE A 4 -54.11 -10.61 20.24
C PHE A 4 -53.37 -11.65 19.40
N LEU A 5 -53.52 -11.57 18.08
CA LEU A 5 -52.75 -12.35 17.11
C LEU A 5 -51.37 -11.69 16.95
N VAL A 6 -50.37 -12.16 17.69
CA VAL A 6 -48.97 -11.74 17.51
C VAL A 6 -48.44 -12.46 16.26
N ALA A 7 -48.39 -11.75 15.14
CA ALA A 7 -47.70 -12.22 13.95
C ALA A 7 -46.18 -12.23 14.21
N LEU A 8 -45.62 -13.41 14.44
CA LEU A 8 -44.18 -13.66 14.39
C LEU A 8 -43.71 -13.46 12.94
N ILE A 9 -43.34 -12.23 12.61
CA ILE A 9 -42.60 -11.93 11.38
C ILE A 9 -41.18 -12.42 11.62
N SER A 10 -40.93 -13.68 11.28
CA SER A 10 -39.59 -14.22 11.13
C SER A 10 -38.91 -13.47 9.99
N HIS A 11 -38.27 -12.34 10.30
CA HIS A 11 -37.28 -11.74 9.42
C HIS A 11 -36.17 -12.77 9.27
N THR A 12 -36.22 -13.55 8.19
CA THR A 12 -35.05 -14.26 7.70
C THR A 12 -34.08 -13.18 7.26
N ILE A 13 -33.26 -12.71 8.20
CA ILE A 13 -32.06 -11.95 7.90
C ILE A 13 -31.24 -12.92 7.08
N SER A 14 -31.32 -12.78 5.76
CA SER A 14 -30.39 -13.39 4.83
C SER A 14 -29.04 -12.78 5.19
N SER A 15 -28.34 -13.40 6.14
CA SER A 15 -26.94 -13.14 6.41
C SER A 15 -26.22 -13.43 5.10
N CYS A 16 -25.96 -12.39 4.31
CA CYS A 16 -25.09 -12.51 3.15
C CYS A 16 -23.75 -13.02 3.69
N LEU A 17 -23.50 -14.31 3.54
CA LEU A 17 -22.19 -14.89 3.80
C LEU A 17 -21.23 -14.19 2.84
N SER A 18 -20.45 -13.26 3.37
CA SER A 18 -19.41 -12.57 2.61
C SER A 18 -18.43 -13.62 2.11
N GLN A 19 -18.47 -13.95 0.82
CA GLN A 19 -17.55 -14.89 0.22
C GLN A 19 -16.21 -14.18 -0.01
N TYR A 20 -15.13 -14.74 0.53
CA TYR A 20 -13.79 -14.29 0.20
C TYR A 20 -13.36 -14.97 -1.11
N ILE A 21 -12.87 -14.16 -2.05
CA ILE A 21 -12.33 -14.62 -3.34
C ILE A 21 -10.88 -14.15 -3.49
N PRO A 22 -10.03 -14.87 -4.23
CA PRO A 22 -8.68 -14.40 -4.53
C PRO A 22 -8.69 -12.98 -5.12
N LEU A 23 -7.72 -12.16 -4.73
CA LEU A 23 -7.58 -10.80 -5.28
C LEU A 23 -7.49 -10.88 -6.80
N SER A 24 -8.40 -10.17 -7.49
CA SER A 24 -8.34 -9.98 -8.92
C SER A 24 -8.14 -8.50 -9.21
N VAL A 25 -7.21 -8.18 -10.11
CA VAL A 25 -6.88 -6.79 -10.49
C VAL A 25 -7.08 -6.58 -11.99
N THR A 26 -7.89 -5.58 -12.34
CA THR A 26 -7.99 -5.06 -13.71
C THR A 26 -7.20 -3.77 -13.80
N VAL A 27 -6.20 -3.72 -14.69
CA VAL A 27 -5.36 -2.54 -14.88
C VAL A 27 -5.92 -1.72 -16.04
N ILE A 28 -6.11 -0.41 -15.83
CA ILE A 28 -6.55 0.54 -16.86
C ILE A 28 -5.50 1.63 -17.00
N ARG A 29 -5.09 1.95 -18.23
CA ARG A 29 -4.15 3.03 -18.54
C ARG A 29 -4.58 3.84 -19.77
N PRO A 30 -4.24 5.14 -19.86
CA PRO A 30 -4.38 5.89 -21.10
C PRO A 30 -3.60 5.20 -22.23
N TRP A 31 -4.22 5.05 -23.40
CA TRP A 31 -3.53 4.43 -24.54
C TRP A 31 -2.47 5.35 -25.15
N GLU A 32 -2.69 6.66 -25.05
CA GLU A 32 -1.82 7.68 -25.64
C GLU A 32 -0.54 7.92 -24.83
N GLU A 33 -0.46 7.43 -23.59
CA GLU A 33 0.77 7.48 -22.81
C GLU A 33 1.73 6.36 -23.28
N SER A 34 3.00 6.73 -23.45
CA SER A 34 4.07 5.88 -23.99
C SER A 34 4.02 4.45 -23.43
N THR A 35 4.23 3.47 -24.32
CA THR A 35 4.36 2.05 -23.95
C THR A 35 5.26 1.91 -22.71
N MET A 36 4.72 1.26 -21.68
CA MET A 36 5.45 0.99 -20.46
C MET A 36 6.70 0.17 -20.79
N ARG A 37 7.86 0.54 -20.22
CA ARG A 37 9.09 -0.26 -20.42
C ARG A 37 8.83 -1.70 -20.00
N GLY A 38 9.36 -2.66 -20.75
CA GLY A 38 9.10 -4.09 -20.52
C GLY A 38 9.38 -4.54 -19.09
N ILE A 39 10.45 -4.03 -18.45
CA ILE A 39 10.77 -4.36 -17.05
C ILE A 39 9.71 -3.89 -16.05
N ILE A 40 9.12 -2.71 -16.26
CA ILE A 40 8.06 -2.17 -15.41
C ILE A 40 6.80 -3.02 -15.57
N GLU A 41 6.44 -3.32 -16.82
CA GLU A 41 5.26 -4.14 -17.12
C GLU A 41 5.39 -5.53 -16.51
N VAL A 42 6.50 -6.22 -16.74
CA VAL A 42 6.79 -7.54 -16.15
C VAL A 42 6.74 -7.50 -14.63
N SER A 43 7.36 -6.49 -14.01
CA SER A 43 7.36 -6.34 -12.55
C SER A 43 5.96 -6.16 -11.98
N LEU A 44 5.14 -5.30 -12.60
CA LEU A 44 3.74 -5.08 -12.20
C LEU A 44 2.91 -6.36 -12.39
N ARG A 45 3.08 -7.09 -13.50
CA ARG A 45 2.37 -8.35 -13.73
C ARG A 45 2.71 -9.39 -12.66
N SER A 46 4.00 -9.53 -12.35
CA SER A 46 4.49 -10.46 -11.34
C SER A 46 3.96 -10.11 -9.96
N ALA A 47 3.94 -8.82 -9.60
CA ALA A 47 3.41 -8.34 -8.33
C ALA A 47 1.90 -8.64 -8.19
N ILE A 48 1.10 -8.32 -9.22
CA ILE A 48 -0.34 -8.61 -9.22
C ILE A 48 -0.58 -10.11 -9.10
N ARG A 49 0.07 -10.93 -9.93
CA ARG A 49 -0.11 -12.38 -9.90
C ARG A 49 0.27 -12.95 -8.53
N ASN A 50 1.38 -12.51 -7.97
CA ASN A 50 1.84 -12.98 -6.67
C ASN A 50 0.85 -12.60 -5.55
N LEU A 51 0.41 -11.34 -5.49
CA LEU A 51 -0.58 -10.92 -4.50
C LEU A 51 -1.93 -11.61 -4.67
N SER A 52 -2.35 -11.88 -5.92
CA SER A 52 -3.60 -12.60 -6.22
C SER A 52 -3.62 -14.02 -5.63
N THR A 53 -2.46 -14.65 -5.49
CA THR A 53 -2.33 -16.00 -4.90
C THR A 53 -2.26 -16.01 -3.37
N ILE A 54 -2.04 -14.86 -2.73
CA ILE A 54 -1.79 -14.77 -1.28
C ILE A 54 -2.94 -14.05 -0.57
N ILE A 55 -3.53 -13.04 -1.21
CA ILE A 55 -4.57 -12.20 -0.60
C ILE A 55 -5.93 -12.59 -1.14
N SER A 56 -6.88 -12.75 -0.22
CA SER A 56 -8.31 -12.86 -0.55
C SER A 56 -9.05 -11.59 -0.15
N MET A 57 -10.09 -11.24 -0.89
CA MET A 57 -10.94 -10.08 -0.63
C MET A 57 -12.40 -10.49 -0.58
N VAL A 58 -13.19 -9.72 0.17
CA VAL A 58 -14.65 -9.84 0.18
C VAL A 58 -15.19 -9.55 -1.22
N ASP A 59 -15.99 -10.46 -1.76
CA ASP A 59 -16.70 -10.25 -3.02
C ASP A 59 -17.93 -9.36 -2.81
N TYR A 60 -17.88 -8.15 -3.38
CA TYR A 60 -19.02 -7.22 -3.40
C TYR A 60 -19.88 -7.38 -4.66
N GLY A 61 -19.65 -8.43 -5.45
CA GLY A 61 -20.35 -8.71 -6.70
C GLY A 61 -19.90 -7.84 -7.87
N ILE A 62 -20.66 -7.94 -8.97
CA ILE A 62 -20.35 -7.25 -10.22
C ILE A 62 -20.59 -5.75 -10.07
N ARG A 63 -19.56 -4.95 -10.35
CA ARG A 63 -19.60 -3.49 -10.30
C ARG A 63 -19.49 -2.88 -11.70
N ASN A 64 -20.22 -1.79 -11.91
CA ASN A 64 -20.24 -1.03 -13.16
C ASN A 64 -19.27 0.15 -13.07
N ILE A 65 -18.15 0.05 -13.76
CA ILE A 65 -17.12 1.08 -13.81
C ILE A 65 -17.37 1.97 -15.03
N THR A 66 -17.64 3.25 -14.79
CA THR A 66 -17.92 4.23 -15.85
C THR A 66 -16.73 5.16 -16.08
N LYS A 67 -16.72 5.86 -17.22
CA LYS A 67 -15.77 6.95 -17.46
C LYS A 67 -15.77 7.97 -16.32
N LYS A 68 -16.95 8.38 -15.84
CA LYS A 68 -17.11 9.34 -14.75
C LYS A 68 -16.43 8.88 -13.47
N SER A 69 -16.54 7.59 -13.13
CA SER A 69 -15.90 7.02 -11.94
C SER A 69 -14.36 7.08 -12.05
N ILE A 70 -13.82 6.73 -13.21
CA ILE A 70 -12.37 6.78 -13.48
C ILE A 70 -11.86 8.22 -13.48
N THR A 71 -12.54 9.15 -14.15
CA THR A 71 -12.10 10.56 -14.23
C THR A 71 -12.25 11.30 -12.89
N LYS A 72 -13.17 10.86 -12.02
CA LYS A 72 -13.24 11.35 -10.64
C LYS A 72 -11.98 10.98 -9.85
N CYS A 73 -11.39 9.82 -10.14
CA CYS A 73 -10.14 9.38 -9.55
C CYS A 73 -8.93 10.07 -10.17
N SER A 74 -8.95 10.22 -11.49
CA SER A 74 -7.80 10.70 -12.24
C SER A 74 -8.20 11.62 -13.38
N LEU A 75 -7.78 12.88 -13.26
CA LEU A 75 -7.92 13.86 -14.34
C LEU A 75 -7.07 13.51 -15.58
N SER A 76 -6.04 12.67 -15.43
CA SER A 76 -5.19 12.22 -16.54
C SER A 76 -6.01 11.47 -17.62
N PHE A 77 -7.09 10.80 -17.22
CA PHE A 77 -7.99 10.09 -18.12
C PHE A 77 -9.04 10.97 -18.80
N GLU A 78 -9.23 12.23 -18.38
CA GLU A 78 -10.26 13.12 -18.93
C GLU A 78 -10.05 13.35 -20.44
N ARG A 79 -8.78 13.49 -20.84
CA ARG A 79 -8.37 13.77 -22.22
C ARG A 79 -8.19 12.51 -23.08
N SER A 80 -8.17 11.33 -22.47
CA SER A 80 -7.97 10.06 -23.18
C SER A 80 -9.18 9.73 -24.05
N LYS A 81 -8.93 9.40 -25.32
CA LYS A 81 -9.96 8.90 -26.24
C LYS A 81 -10.01 7.38 -26.24
N VAL A 82 -8.88 6.75 -25.92
CA VAL A 82 -8.72 5.30 -25.87
C VAL A 82 -7.99 4.93 -24.58
N VAL A 83 -8.42 3.84 -23.96
CA VAL A 83 -7.73 3.23 -22.80
C VAL A 83 -7.32 1.81 -23.13
N GLY A 84 -6.19 1.38 -22.57
CA GLY A 84 -5.81 -0.02 -22.49
C GLY A 84 -6.44 -0.64 -21.25
N VAL A 85 -7.17 -1.75 -21.43
CA VAL A 85 -7.70 -2.56 -20.32
C VAL A 85 -6.96 -3.88 -20.32
N LEU A 86 -6.18 -4.10 -19.27
CA LEU A 86 -5.40 -5.31 -19.07
C LEU A 86 -6.04 -6.13 -17.96
N LYS A 87 -6.67 -7.24 -18.35
CA LYS A 87 -7.15 -8.24 -17.40
C LYS A 87 -6.01 -9.20 -17.11
N MET A 88 -5.65 -9.31 -15.83
CA MET A 88 -4.67 -10.30 -15.39
C MET A 88 -5.44 -11.54 -14.92
N ALA A 89 -5.42 -12.59 -15.75
CA ALA A 89 -5.91 -13.91 -15.39
C ALA A 89 -4.74 -14.77 -14.90
N GLU A 90 -4.98 -15.65 -13.92
CA GLU A 90 -3.93 -16.47 -13.28
C GLU A 90 -3.15 -17.37 -14.25
N HIS A 91 -3.75 -17.73 -15.39
CA HIS A 91 -3.21 -18.76 -16.29
C HIS A 91 -3.11 -18.38 -17.77
N GLU A 92 -3.59 -17.20 -18.19
CA GLU A 92 -3.52 -16.78 -19.59
C GLU A 92 -2.53 -15.65 -19.81
N ARG A 93 -1.91 -15.61 -21.01
CA ARG A 93 -1.17 -14.42 -21.46
C ARG A 93 -2.11 -13.22 -21.34
N SER A 94 -1.81 -12.32 -20.42
CA SER A 94 -2.59 -11.11 -20.19
C SER A 94 -2.76 -10.36 -21.51
N ARG A 95 -4.01 -10.25 -21.99
CA ARG A 95 -4.33 -9.52 -23.22
C ARG A 95 -4.74 -8.11 -22.84
N GLU A 96 -3.99 -7.14 -23.37
CA GLU A 96 -4.40 -5.74 -23.30
C GLU A 96 -5.43 -5.47 -24.41
N ILE A 97 -6.62 -5.05 -24.02
CA ILE A 97 -7.71 -4.75 -24.94
C ILE A 97 -7.82 -3.23 -25.06
N LYS A 98 -7.67 -2.70 -26.28
CA LYS A 98 -7.94 -1.28 -26.55
C LYS A 98 -9.44 -1.04 -26.52
N GLN A 99 -9.88 -0.05 -25.76
CA GLN A 99 -11.28 0.33 -25.68
C GLN A 99 -11.47 1.84 -25.86
N HIS A 100 -12.53 2.23 -26.57
CA HIS A 100 -12.91 3.63 -26.71
C HIS A 100 -13.41 4.18 -25.38
N PHE A 101 -12.82 5.29 -24.92
CA PHE A 101 -13.10 5.90 -23.63
C PHE A 101 -14.10 7.07 -23.75
N LYS A 102 -15.29 6.74 -24.24
CA LYS A 102 -16.44 7.66 -24.41
C LYS A 102 -17.30 7.72 -23.15
N ASN A 103 -18.31 8.60 -23.11
CA ASN A 103 -19.24 8.70 -21.98
C ASN A 103 -20.06 7.41 -21.75
N SER A 104 -20.22 6.59 -22.79
CA SER A 104 -20.85 5.27 -22.73
C SER A 104 -19.92 4.15 -22.27
N PHE A 105 -18.67 4.46 -21.89
CA PHE A 105 -17.73 3.45 -21.40
C PHE A 105 -18.28 2.78 -20.14
N LEU A 106 -18.34 1.45 -20.19
CA LEU A 106 -18.81 0.61 -19.11
C LEU A 106 -17.93 -0.64 -19.02
N LEU A 107 -17.26 -0.81 -17.89
CA LEU A 107 -16.54 -2.03 -17.56
C LEU A 107 -17.26 -2.73 -16.40
N ARG A 108 -17.74 -3.95 -16.65
CA ARG A 108 -18.29 -4.84 -15.61
C ARG A 108 -17.17 -5.68 -15.02
N THR A 109 -16.97 -5.58 -13.71
CA THR A 109 -15.88 -6.27 -13.03
C THR A 109 -16.21 -6.57 -11.57
N THR A 110 -15.75 -7.71 -11.06
CA THR A 110 -15.66 -8.01 -9.62
C THR A 110 -14.30 -7.59 -9.05
N SER A 111 -13.29 -7.50 -9.93
CA SER A 111 -11.90 -7.12 -9.62
C SER A 111 -11.75 -5.71 -9.06
N PHE A 112 -10.70 -5.52 -8.26
CA PHE A 112 -10.12 -4.23 -7.97
C PHE A 112 -9.61 -3.56 -9.24
N VAL A 113 -9.84 -2.25 -9.40
CA VAL A 113 -9.43 -1.52 -10.61
C VAL A 113 -8.21 -0.66 -10.31
N LEU A 114 -7.09 -0.99 -10.94
CA LEU A 114 -5.85 -0.23 -10.82
C LEU A 114 -5.68 0.73 -12.00
N LEU A 115 -5.68 2.03 -11.73
CA LEU A 115 -5.43 3.08 -12.70
C LEU A 115 -3.93 3.39 -12.74
N ILE A 116 -3.31 3.26 -13.91
CA ILE A 116 -1.90 3.63 -14.09
C ILE A 116 -1.80 5.01 -14.72
N GLU A 117 -0.95 5.85 -14.13
CA GLU A 117 -0.67 7.19 -14.61
C GLU A 117 0.83 7.49 -14.70
N ASN A 118 1.17 8.50 -15.50
CA ASN A 118 2.51 9.08 -15.57
C ASN A 118 2.46 10.60 -15.35
N LYS A 119 2.29 11.03 -14.09
CA LYS A 119 2.34 12.45 -13.68
C LYS A 119 3.78 12.96 -13.72
N ARG A 120 4.24 13.34 -14.92
CA ARG A 120 5.60 13.86 -15.16
C ARG A 120 6.03 14.95 -14.18
N LYS A 121 5.13 15.89 -13.83
CA LYS A 121 5.43 16.97 -12.87
C LYS A 121 5.79 16.41 -11.48
N LEU A 122 5.04 15.43 -10.99
CA LEU A 122 5.29 14.78 -9.71
C LEU A 122 6.64 14.05 -9.73
N CYS A 123 6.92 13.31 -10.80
CA CYS A 123 8.20 12.63 -10.99
C CYS A 123 9.40 13.58 -11.11
N GLN A 124 9.20 14.78 -11.65
CA GLN A 124 10.24 15.81 -11.73
C GLN A 124 10.52 16.46 -10.38
N GLN A 125 9.47 16.69 -9.58
CA GLN A 125 9.59 17.21 -8.22
C GLN A 125 10.27 16.22 -7.28
N HIS A 126 9.92 14.93 -7.39
CA HIS A 126 10.49 13.87 -6.57
C HIS A 126 11.42 12.98 -7.41
N ARG A 127 12.63 13.50 -7.69
CA ARG A 127 13.61 12.83 -8.57
C ARG A 127 14.03 11.43 -8.12
N GLN A 128 13.77 11.06 -6.87
CA GLN A 128 14.07 9.74 -6.31
C GLN A 128 12.87 8.81 -6.24
N MET A 129 11.65 9.31 -6.52
CA MET A 129 10.45 8.50 -6.56
C MET A 129 10.46 7.57 -7.77
N MET A 130 10.16 6.29 -7.57
CA MET A 130 9.99 5.31 -8.66
C MET A 130 8.52 5.07 -8.96
N ALA A 131 7.71 4.96 -7.92
CA ALA A 131 6.27 4.85 -8.00
C ALA A 131 5.63 5.51 -6.76
N SER A 132 4.34 5.78 -6.87
CA SER A 132 3.48 6.15 -5.75
C SER A 132 2.08 5.62 -5.98
N ALA A 133 1.38 5.30 -4.91
CA ALA A 133 0.03 4.80 -4.98
C ALA A 133 -0.88 5.37 -3.91
N ALA A 134 -2.17 5.32 -4.21
CA ALA A 134 -3.23 5.71 -3.29
C ALA A 134 -4.53 4.98 -3.67
N PRO A 135 -5.41 4.68 -2.72
CA PRO A 135 -6.75 4.24 -3.02
C PRO A 135 -7.55 5.40 -3.63
N CYS A 136 -8.59 5.04 -4.39
CA CYS A 136 -9.54 5.98 -4.90
C CYS A 136 -10.97 5.41 -4.92
N GLY A 137 -11.96 6.29 -4.80
CA GLY A 137 -13.36 5.88 -4.87
C GLY A 137 -13.77 5.02 -3.68
N ILE A 138 -13.37 5.45 -2.48
CA ILE A 138 -13.82 4.85 -1.22
C ILE A 138 -15.33 5.10 -1.12
N LEU A 139 -16.10 4.01 -1.20
CA LEU A 139 -17.51 4.01 -0.81
C LEU A 139 -17.53 3.70 0.68
N SER A 140 -18.36 4.41 1.46
CA SER A 140 -18.41 4.29 2.92
C SER A 140 -18.48 2.82 3.34
N GLU A 141 -17.60 2.42 4.26
CA GLU A 141 -17.56 1.06 4.84
C GLU A 141 -17.12 -0.08 3.89
N GLN A 142 -16.55 0.25 2.73
CA GLN A 142 -16.05 -0.75 1.79
C GLN A 142 -14.57 -0.53 1.47
N ARG A 143 -13.91 -1.60 1.03
CA ARG A 143 -12.57 -1.49 0.46
C ARG A 143 -12.59 -0.60 -0.78
N PRO A 144 -11.47 0.07 -1.12
CA PRO A 144 -11.38 0.87 -2.32
C PRO A 144 -11.72 0.04 -3.56
N LEU A 145 -12.60 0.55 -4.40
CA LEU A 145 -12.88 -0.04 -5.71
C LEU A 145 -11.77 0.29 -6.70
N PHE A 146 -11.18 1.46 -6.56
CA PHE A 146 -10.09 1.93 -7.40
C PHE A 146 -8.82 2.10 -6.58
N GLY A 147 -7.70 1.87 -7.25
CA GLY A 147 -6.39 2.33 -6.85
C GLY A 147 -5.79 3.16 -7.97
N ILE A 148 -4.92 4.10 -7.63
CA ILE A 148 -4.11 4.82 -8.60
C ILE A 148 -2.66 4.50 -8.30
N VAL A 149 -1.89 4.16 -9.33
CA VAL A 149 -0.44 4.05 -9.25
C VAL A 149 0.17 5.00 -10.28
N ASN A 150 0.94 5.95 -9.80
CA ASN A 150 1.76 6.81 -10.62
C ASN A 150 3.16 6.20 -10.77
N ILE A 151 3.64 6.02 -12.00
CA ILE A 151 4.93 5.39 -12.27
C ILE A 151 5.89 6.39 -12.90
N CYS A 152 7.02 6.62 -12.23
CA CYS A 152 8.09 7.46 -12.75
C CYS A 152 9.03 6.65 -13.64
N GLN A 153 8.81 6.76 -14.93
CA GLN A 153 9.68 6.15 -15.93
C GLN A 153 11.04 6.88 -15.94
N GLY A 154 12.13 6.11 -16.05
CA GLY A 154 13.49 6.66 -16.08
C GLY A 154 14.57 5.57 -16.09
N LYS A 155 15.83 6.01 -16.13
CA LYS A 155 17.01 5.13 -16.13
C LYS A 155 17.17 4.32 -14.83
N ARG A 156 16.58 4.77 -13.72
CA ARG A 156 16.66 4.07 -12.41
C ARG A 156 16.12 2.64 -12.45
N TRP A 157 15.13 2.38 -13.30
CA TRP A 157 14.61 1.03 -13.53
C TRP A 157 15.63 0.04 -14.12
N GLU A 158 16.71 0.51 -14.75
CA GLU A 158 17.74 -0.38 -15.34
C GLU A 158 18.63 -1.02 -14.27
N LYS A 159 18.72 -0.40 -13.10
CA LYS A 159 19.53 -0.87 -11.96
C LYS A 159 18.69 -1.38 -10.79
N PHE A 160 17.37 -1.28 -10.91
CA PHE A 160 16.44 -1.67 -9.85
C PHE A 160 15.96 -3.10 -10.08
N HIS A 161 16.35 -4.02 -9.21
CA HIS A 161 16.04 -5.45 -9.34
C HIS A 161 14.80 -5.87 -8.55
N ALA A 162 14.44 -5.13 -7.50
CA ALA A 162 13.26 -5.39 -6.68
C ALA A 162 11.96 -4.79 -7.26
N GLY A 163 11.82 -4.75 -8.59
CA GLY A 163 10.66 -4.17 -9.28
C GLY A 163 9.33 -4.77 -8.85
N MET A 164 9.30 -6.10 -8.64
CA MET A 164 8.12 -6.79 -8.15
C MET A 164 7.72 -6.31 -6.75
N ASP A 165 8.67 -6.23 -5.83
CA ASP A 165 8.40 -5.83 -4.44
C ASP A 165 7.96 -4.38 -4.34
N LEU A 166 8.56 -3.48 -5.14
CA LEU A 166 8.06 -2.12 -5.28
C LEU A 166 6.57 -2.10 -5.67
N PHE A 167 6.17 -2.86 -6.68
CA PHE A 167 4.76 -2.89 -7.05
C PHE A 167 3.87 -3.58 -6.02
N ARG A 168 4.37 -4.57 -5.26
CA ARG A 168 3.60 -5.15 -4.17
C ARG A 168 3.35 -4.11 -3.08
N HIS A 169 4.38 -3.35 -2.69
CA HIS A 169 4.30 -2.24 -1.74
C HIS A 169 3.26 -1.20 -2.19
N GLU A 170 3.35 -0.73 -3.43
CA GLU A 170 2.40 0.25 -3.98
C GLU A 170 0.97 -0.30 -4.13
N LEU A 171 0.82 -1.58 -4.47
CA LEU A 171 -0.49 -2.22 -4.52
C LEU A 171 -1.12 -2.31 -3.13
N MET A 172 -0.33 -2.56 -2.08
CA MET A 172 -0.83 -2.53 -0.71
C MET A 172 -1.38 -1.14 -0.35
N HIS A 173 -0.65 -0.07 -0.68
CA HIS A 173 -1.16 1.29 -0.51
C HIS A 173 -2.46 1.53 -1.25
N ALA A 174 -2.58 1.02 -2.48
CA ALA A 174 -3.78 1.17 -3.29
C ALA A 174 -5.00 0.37 -2.77
N LEU A 175 -4.76 -0.75 -2.08
CA LEU A 175 -5.78 -1.68 -1.58
C LEU A 175 -6.28 -1.33 -0.17
N VAL A 176 -5.49 -0.64 0.62
CA VAL A 176 -5.83 -0.20 1.98
C VAL A 176 -6.61 1.11 1.90
N ASN A 177 -7.62 1.28 2.76
CA ASN A 177 -8.35 2.54 2.93
C ASN A 177 -7.46 3.61 3.62
N SER A 178 -6.43 4.07 2.91
CA SER A 178 -5.53 5.14 3.35
C SER A 178 -5.70 6.37 2.49
N VAL A 179 -6.10 7.51 3.06
CA VAL A 179 -6.46 8.72 2.27
C VAL A 179 -5.24 9.51 1.79
N LEU A 180 -4.02 9.11 2.13
CA LEU A 180 -2.79 9.77 1.67
C LEU A 180 -2.08 9.04 0.53
N ILE A 181 -1.39 9.83 -0.29
CA ILE A 181 -0.49 9.38 -1.35
C ILE A 181 0.86 9.02 -0.73
N THR A 182 1.34 7.80 -0.95
CA THR A 182 2.65 7.35 -0.47
C THR A 182 3.67 7.41 -1.59
N PHE A 183 4.91 7.83 -1.28
CA PHE A 183 6.01 7.95 -2.24
C PHE A 183 7.09 6.94 -1.89
N VAL A 184 7.44 6.02 -2.79
CA VAL A 184 8.64 5.19 -2.61
C VAL A 184 9.82 5.79 -3.35
N THR A 185 10.90 6.04 -2.60
CA THR A 185 12.16 6.51 -3.13
C THR A 185 13.23 5.43 -3.11
N PHE A 186 14.05 5.39 -4.17
CA PHE A 186 15.18 4.48 -4.24
C PHE A 186 16.42 5.12 -3.62
N VAL A 187 17.08 4.40 -2.71
CA VAL A 187 18.40 4.77 -2.19
C VAL A 187 19.44 3.92 -2.90
N ASP A 188 20.35 4.55 -3.64
CA ASP A 188 21.53 3.85 -4.17
C ASP A 188 22.32 3.25 -2.99
N THR A 189 22.62 1.96 -3.06
CA THR A 189 23.33 1.18 -2.04
C THR A 189 24.48 1.93 -1.37
N VAL A 190 24.49 1.95 -0.03
CA VAL A 190 25.71 2.21 0.76
C VAL A 190 26.67 1.06 0.50
N VAL A 191 27.67 1.27 -0.35
CA VAL A 191 28.79 0.36 -0.52
C VAL A 191 29.65 0.48 0.75
N PHE A 192 29.61 -0.51 1.63
CA PHE A 192 30.68 -0.69 2.62
C PHE A 192 31.81 -1.46 1.93
N PRO A 193 32.95 -0.83 1.61
CA PRO A 193 34.11 -1.57 1.12
C PRO A 193 34.70 -2.41 2.26
N ASN A 194 35.22 -3.57 1.89
CA ASN A 194 35.65 -4.65 2.75
C ASN A 194 36.69 -4.25 3.83
N SER A 195 36.58 -4.93 4.99
CA SER A 195 37.59 -5.18 6.05
C SER A 195 38.10 -4.00 6.93
N VAL A 196 37.76 -4.13 8.24
CA VAL A 196 38.55 -3.82 9.45
C VAL A 196 38.89 -2.34 9.74
N GLN A 197 38.13 -1.72 10.65
CA GLN A 197 38.55 -1.24 12.00
C GLN A 197 37.49 -0.27 12.52
N LEU A 198 36.89 -0.59 13.67
CA LEU A 198 36.16 0.37 14.49
C LEU A 198 37.19 1.38 15.04
N LEU A 199 37.42 2.45 14.29
CA LEU A 199 38.10 3.64 14.79
C LEU A 199 37.03 4.64 15.21
N SER A 200 37.01 4.90 16.51
CA SER A 200 36.28 5.99 17.14
C SER A 200 36.62 7.32 16.46
N PHE A 201 35.64 7.94 15.81
CA PHE A 201 35.77 9.30 15.28
C PHE A 201 35.13 10.29 16.25
N ASN A 202 35.96 10.86 17.12
CA ASN A 202 35.74 12.18 17.71
C ASN A 202 36.36 13.22 16.78
N LEU A 203 35.57 13.86 15.93
CA LEU A 203 35.84 15.15 15.27
C LEU A 203 34.73 15.38 14.24
N PHE A 204 33.84 16.35 14.47
CA PHE A 204 33.58 17.48 13.58
C PHE A 204 32.43 18.35 14.13
N GLU A 205 32.80 19.52 14.65
CA GLU A 205 31.96 20.71 14.62
C GLU A 205 31.55 21.03 13.16
N GLU A 206 30.32 21.50 13.00
CA GLU A 206 29.83 22.32 11.89
C GLU A 206 30.40 22.04 10.47
N LYS A 207 30.26 20.81 9.97
CA LYS A 207 30.01 20.59 8.53
C LYS A 207 28.94 19.53 8.36
N LYS A 208 27.80 19.99 7.88
CA LYS A 208 26.62 19.23 7.46
C LYS A 208 27.03 18.16 6.43
N VAL A 209 27.42 16.97 6.90
CA VAL A 209 27.47 15.77 6.06
C VAL A 209 26.02 15.44 5.75
N ILE A 210 25.60 15.77 4.53
CA ILE A 210 24.31 15.39 3.98
C ILE A 210 24.40 13.87 3.74
N LEU A 211 24.12 13.08 4.77
CA LEU A 211 23.43 11.81 4.56
C LEU A 211 22.09 12.21 3.94
N SER A 212 21.97 12.06 2.63
CA SER A 212 20.70 12.21 1.94
C SER A 212 19.86 10.96 2.21
N SER A 213 19.52 10.75 3.48
CA SER A 213 18.36 9.95 3.85
C SER A 213 17.16 10.69 3.27
N ILE A 214 16.60 10.15 2.20
CA ILE A 214 15.41 10.72 1.59
C ILE A 214 14.28 10.43 2.57
N ASN A 215 13.74 11.48 3.19
CA ASN A 215 12.54 11.39 4.00
C ASN A 215 11.38 10.92 3.11
N PHE A 216 10.79 9.78 3.49
CA PHE A 216 9.53 9.31 2.95
C PHE A 216 8.40 10.16 3.56
N HIS A 217 7.48 10.66 2.74
CA HIS A 217 6.27 11.33 3.19
C HIS A 217 5.06 10.46 2.81
N GLY A 218 4.21 10.09 3.80
CA GLY A 218 2.76 9.87 3.63
C GLY A 218 2.17 8.44 3.73
N PHE A 219 1.36 8.22 4.78
CA PHE A 219 0.04 7.55 4.97
C PHE A 219 -0.66 8.50 5.96
N GLY A 220 -1.98 8.49 5.96
CA GLY A 220 -2.68 8.03 7.14
C GLY A 220 -3.47 6.82 6.63
N THR A 221 -3.50 5.71 7.36
CA THR A 221 -4.83 5.10 7.58
C THR A 221 -5.70 6.29 7.94
N LEU A 222 -6.85 6.51 7.28
CA LEU A 222 -7.82 7.53 7.70
C LEU A 222 -7.66 7.71 9.20
N LEU A 223 -7.02 8.80 9.69
CA LEU A 223 -6.75 8.93 11.11
C LEU A 223 -8.15 8.92 11.68
N PRO A 224 -8.58 7.77 12.22
CA PRO A 224 -9.99 7.60 12.39
C PRO A 224 -10.29 8.62 13.48
N ALA A 225 -11.43 9.34 13.36
CA ALA A 225 -11.78 10.33 14.38
C ALA A 225 -11.54 9.69 15.76
N SER A 226 -10.99 10.41 16.73
CA SER A 226 -10.33 9.81 17.92
C SER A 226 -11.16 8.73 18.64
N ASN A 227 -12.49 8.78 18.49
CA ASN A 227 -13.45 7.78 18.95
C ASN A 227 -13.38 6.40 18.25
N PHE A 228 -12.65 6.28 17.15
CA PHE A 228 -12.46 5.06 16.36
C PHE A 228 -11.00 4.56 16.40
N GLN A 229 -10.10 5.27 17.11
CA GLN A 229 -8.73 4.81 17.30
C GLN A 229 -8.74 3.54 18.18
N LYS A 230 -8.38 2.39 17.58
CA LYS A 230 -8.26 1.12 18.30
C LYS A 230 -6.84 0.83 18.79
N SER A 231 -5.85 1.54 18.26
CA SER A 231 -4.45 1.37 18.67
C SER A 231 -4.18 1.98 20.06
N PRO A 232 -3.19 1.48 20.80
CA PRO A 232 -2.70 2.15 21.99
C PRO A 232 -2.31 3.61 21.70
N ALA A 233 -2.46 4.48 22.69
CA ALA A 233 -1.89 5.82 22.62
C ALA A 233 -0.37 5.74 22.42
N GLY A 234 0.20 6.78 21.80
CA GLY A 234 1.64 6.86 21.57
C GLY A 234 2.42 6.68 22.89
N VAL A 235 3.38 5.76 22.90
CA VAL A 235 4.16 5.44 24.11
C VAL A 235 5.47 6.20 24.07
N GLN A 236 5.66 7.12 25.01
CA GLN A 236 6.93 7.83 25.18
C GLN A 236 7.99 6.94 25.80
N TYR A 237 9.21 7.03 25.30
CA TYR A 237 10.35 6.30 25.82
C TYR A 237 11.66 7.06 25.57
N LYS A 238 12.73 6.68 26.28
CA LYS A 238 14.07 7.28 26.12
C LYS A 238 14.88 6.42 25.16
N TRP A 239 15.12 6.91 23.95
CA TRP A 239 15.98 6.29 22.95
C TRP A 239 17.45 6.62 23.20
N ALA A 240 18.31 5.62 23.28
CA ALA A 240 19.76 5.82 23.38
C ALA A 240 20.32 6.23 22.02
N VAL A 241 20.82 7.46 21.91
CA VAL A 241 21.38 7.99 20.66
C VAL A 241 22.80 7.48 20.45
N THR A 242 23.51 7.19 21.55
CA THR A 242 24.86 6.65 21.55
C THR A 242 24.84 5.19 22.00
N TRP A 243 25.73 4.39 21.42
CA TRP A 243 25.87 2.96 21.76
C TRP A 243 26.19 2.73 23.24
N ASP A 244 26.93 3.64 23.86
CA ASP A 244 27.27 3.63 25.28
C ASP A 244 26.10 4.06 26.20
N GLY A 245 24.97 4.49 25.62
CA GLY A 245 23.81 4.97 26.34
C GLY A 245 24.00 6.30 27.09
N SER A 246 25.11 7.01 26.87
CA SER A 246 25.43 8.28 27.51
C SER A 246 24.49 9.42 27.10
N SER A 247 23.98 9.38 25.87
CA SER A 247 22.97 10.31 25.37
C SER A 247 21.63 9.61 25.16
N LYS A 248 20.56 10.19 25.69
CA LYS A 248 19.19 9.72 25.52
C LYS A 248 18.30 10.86 25.06
N GLN A 249 17.49 10.59 24.05
CA GLN A 249 16.45 11.51 23.58
C GLN A 249 15.07 10.93 23.84
N LEU A 250 14.09 11.80 24.09
CA LEU A 250 12.70 11.38 24.18
C LEU A 250 12.19 11.04 22.77
N ALA A 251 11.56 9.88 22.63
CA ALA A 251 10.92 9.43 21.42
C ALA A 251 9.52 8.90 21.74
N THR A 252 8.65 8.88 20.73
CA THR A 252 7.29 8.34 20.86
C THR A 252 7.17 7.16 19.91
N ARG A 253 6.62 6.05 20.40
CA ARG A 253 6.21 4.91 19.56
C ARG A 253 4.81 5.18 19.07
N GLU A 254 4.64 5.13 17.76
CA GLU A 254 3.35 5.21 17.09
C GLU A 254 2.91 3.81 16.71
N PHE A 255 1.60 3.55 16.72
CA PHE A 255 1.05 2.22 16.42
C PHE A 255 0.00 2.31 15.31
N LEU A 256 0.03 1.35 14.38
CA LEU A 256 -0.98 1.22 13.34
C LEU A 256 -2.37 1.02 13.94
N ASP A 257 -3.36 1.67 13.34
CA ASP A 257 -4.77 1.49 13.66
C ASP A 257 -5.31 0.23 12.96
N PHE A 258 -6.17 -0.54 13.64
CA PHE A 258 -6.83 -1.75 13.11
C PHE A 258 -5.89 -2.91 12.74
N ALA A 259 -5.11 -3.38 13.72
CA ALA A 259 -4.07 -4.40 13.53
C ALA A 259 -4.15 -5.53 14.57
N THR A 260 -5.33 -6.00 14.98
CA THR A 260 -5.44 -6.98 16.10
C THR A 260 -4.90 -8.35 15.69
N ASP A 261 -5.35 -8.86 14.56
CA ASP A 261 -4.85 -10.10 13.95
C ASP A 261 -3.37 -9.91 13.57
N ALA A 262 -3.00 -8.74 13.05
CA ALA A 262 -1.60 -8.43 12.74
C ALA A 262 -0.69 -8.42 13.98
N VAL A 263 -1.15 -7.93 15.14
CA VAL A 263 -0.43 -8.00 16.42
C VAL A 263 -0.20 -9.45 16.82
N ASN A 264 -1.17 -10.34 16.62
CA ASN A 264 -1.00 -11.77 16.92
C ASN A 264 0.09 -12.39 16.03
N GLU A 265 0.12 -12.05 14.73
CA GLU A 265 1.19 -12.49 13.83
C GLU A 265 2.55 -11.91 14.21
N ALA A 266 2.60 -10.64 14.61
CA ALA A 266 3.85 -10.01 15.06
C ALA A 266 4.36 -10.60 16.38
N LYS A 267 3.48 -10.93 17.34
CA LYS A 267 3.85 -11.62 18.59
C LYS A 267 4.53 -12.95 18.31
N LYS A 268 3.99 -13.74 17.38
CA LYS A 268 4.57 -15.01 16.94
C LYS A 268 5.91 -14.79 16.25
N HIS A 269 5.97 -13.84 15.31
CA HIS A 269 7.17 -13.56 14.51
C HIS A 269 8.34 -13.06 15.37
N LEU A 270 8.08 -12.17 16.33
CA LEU A 270 9.09 -11.56 17.18
C LEU A 270 9.36 -12.35 18.47
N GLY A 271 8.57 -13.38 18.78
CA GLY A 271 8.66 -14.11 20.05
C GLY A 271 8.37 -13.24 21.28
N CYS A 272 7.50 -12.24 21.13
CA CYS A 272 7.23 -11.23 22.16
C CYS A 272 5.73 -11.20 22.53
N PRO A 273 5.27 -12.03 23.48
CA PRO A 273 3.84 -12.11 23.83
C PRO A 273 3.25 -10.82 24.38
N SER A 274 4.09 -9.96 24.96
CA SER A 274 3.73 -8.66 25.54
C SER A 274 3.66 -7.52 24.52
N LEU A 275 3.83 -7.80 23.21
CA LEU A 275 3.69 -6.78 22.18
C LEU A 275 2.27 -6.19 22.22
N ILE A 276 2.16 -4.87 22.35
CA ILE A 276 0.88 -4.17 22.53
C ILE A 276 0.27 -3.65 21.22
N GLY A 277 1.05 -3.59 20.14
CA GLY A 277 0.65 -2.98 18.88
C GLY A 277 1.69 -3.22 17.78
N ILE A 278 1.31 -2.91 16.53
CA ILE A 278 2.24 -2.87 15.41
C ILE A 278 2.85 -1.48 15.33
N GLU A 279 4.15 -1.38 15.62
CA GLU A 279 4.85 -0.09 15.60
C GLU A 279 4.94 0.48 14.18
N ALA A 280 4.56 1.74 14.03
CA ALA A 280 4.68 2.48 12.79
C ALA A 280 5.99 3.26 12.74
N ASP A 281 6.45 3.56 11.53
CA ASP A 281 7.66 4.34 11.30
C ASP A 281 7.52 5.81 11.73
N SER A 282 6.29 6.36 11.66
CA SER A 282 6.02 7.76 11.95
C SER A 282 4.57 8.00 12.41
N VAL A 283 4.27 9.24 12.81
CA VAL A 283 2.93 9.71 13.23
C VAL A 283 1.86 9.55 12.14
N ASP A 284 2.31 9.47 10.90
CA ASP A 284 1.51 9.23 9.71
C ASP A 284 1.03 7.76 9.62
N LYS A 285 1.64 6.84 10.39
CA LYS A 285 1.20 5.45 10.54
C LYS A 285 1.12 4.66 9.22
N ILE A 286 2.13 4.84 8.39
CA ILE A 286 2.19 4.40 6.98
C ILE A 286 2.77 3.06 6.75
N HIS A 287 3.93 2.97 7.36
CA HIS A 287 4.90 1.98 7.11
C HIS A 287 5.15 1.35 8.45
N LEU A 288 5.46 0.07 8.38
CA LEU A 288 6.01 -0.62 9.52
C LEU A 288 7.31 0.05 9.92
N ASN A 289 7.53 0.18 11.23
CA ASN A 289 8.76 0.71 11.75
C ASN A 289 9.95 -0.14 11.25
N GLU A 290 10.84 0.44 10.45
CA GLU A 290 11.95 -0.30 9.83
C GLU A 290 12.87 -0.93 10.88
N TYR A 291 13.09 -0.24 12.00
CA TYR A 291 13.95 -0.75 13.06
C TYR A 291 13.40 -2.04 13.70
N VAL A 292 12.08 -2.16 13.80
CA VAL A 292 11.41 -3.33 14.39
C VAL A 292 11.21 -4.45 13.37
N PHE A 293 10.80 -4.10 12.15
CA PHE A 293 10.35 -5.08 11.15
C PHE A 293 11.40 -5.36 10.05
N GLY A 294 12.52 -4.63 10.05
CA GLY A 294 13.67 -4.87 9.19
C GLY A 294 13.33 -4.79 7.71
N ASN A 295 13.51 -5.91 7.00
CA ASN A 295 13.32 -6.00 5.55
C ASN A 295 11.89 -6.45 5.17
N GLU A 296 10.87 -5.97 5.91
CA GLU A 296 9.46 -6.19 5.59
C GLU A 296 9.06 -5.38 4.35
N LEU A 297 8.06 -5.84 3.60
CA LEU A 297 7.60 -5.16 2.41
C LEU A 297 7.07 -3.74 2.67
N MET A 298 6.41 -3.52 3.80
CA MET A 298 5.74 -2.27 4.15
C MET A 298 6.57 -1.35 5.04
N THR A 299 7.87 -1.57 5.18
CA THR A 299 8.77 -0.56 5.74
C THR A 299 8.96 0.60 4.75
N PRO A 300 9.38 1.79 5.20
CA PRO A 300 9.58 2.93 4.30
C PRO A 300 10.66 2.65 3.26
N ILE A 301 11.70 1.89 3.61
CA ILE A 301 12.82 1.57 2.74
C ILE A 301 12.60 0.21 2.07
N LEU A 302 12.73 0.18 0.73
CA LEU A 302 12.80 -1.05 -0.04
C LEU A 302 14.25 -1.38 -0.38
N SER A 303 14.67 -2.59 -0.03
CA SER A 303 15.91 -3.18 -0.52
C SER A 303 15.85 -3.39 -2.03
N ASN A 304 16.98 -3.17 -2.72
CA ASN A 304 17.11 -3.45 -4.16
C ASN A 304 17.15 -4.95 -4.47
N VAL A 305 17.31 -5.82 -3.47
CA VAL A 305 17.44 -7.26 -3.67
C VAL A 305 16.08 -7.93 -3.55
N SER A 306 15.47 -7.84 -2.37
CA SER A 306 14.17 -8.43 -2.09
C SER A 306 13.62 -7.87 -0.78
N ASN A 307 12.31 -7.76 -0.66
CA ASN A 307 11.60 -7.40 0.57
C ASN A 307 10.61 -8.51 0.94
N ARG A 308 10.41 -8.74 2.24
CA ARG A 308 9.59 -9.86 2.72
C ARG A 308 8.15 -9.42 2.91
N PHE A 309 7.25 -9.99 2.13
CA PHE A 309 5.83 -9.93 2.44
C PHE A 309 5.51 -10.99 3.49
N SER A 310 5.23 -10.56 4.72
CA SER A 310 4.97 -11.44 5.85
C SER A 310 3.46 -11.61 6.12
N TYR A 311 3.12 -12.55 7.01
CA TYR A 311 1.75 -12.68 7.53
C TYR A 311 1.29 -11.44 8.30
N ILE A 312 2.21 -10.59 8.80
CA ILE A 312 1.87 -9.32 9.44
C ILE A 312 1.23 -8.39 8.41
N SER A 313 1.89 -8.18 7.27
CA SER A 313 1.38 -7.37 6.16
C SER A 313 0.09 -7.93 5.54
N ALA A 314 -0.02 -9.26 5.43
CA ALA A 314 -1.26 -9.90 4.99
C ALA A 314 -2.41 -9.66 5.98
N ALA A 315 -2.18 -9.82 7.28
CA ALA A 315 -3.18 -9.58 8.32
C ALA A 315 -3.63 -8.11 8.36
N ILE A 316 -2.71 -7.15 8.24
CA ILE A 316 -3.04 -5.71 8.13
C ILE A 316 -4.00 -5.49 6.97
N LEU A 317 -3.69 -6.05 5.79
CA LEU A 317 -4.56 -5.93 4.63
C LEU A 317 -5.93 -6.53 4.87
N GLU A 318 -6.02 -7.71 5.49
CA GLU A 318 -7.29 -8.42 5.75
C GLU A 318 -8.16 -7.72 6.79
N GLU A 319 -7.55 -7.03 7.76
CA GLU A 319 -8.22 -6.23 8.79
C GLU A 319 -8.60 -4.83 8.34
N THR A 320 -8.00 -4.32 7.26
CA THR A 320 -8.37 -3.01 6.72
C THR A 320 -9.71 -3.07 5.98
N TYR A 321 -10.79 -2.97 6.74
CA TYR A 321 -12.14 -2.65 6.27
C TYR A 321 -12.75 -1.64 7.24
N ILE A 322 -13.67 -0.81 6.74
CA ILE A 322 -14.42 0.13 7.57
C ILE A 322 -15.77 -0.56 7.80
N GLY A 323 -16.21 -0.74 9.04
CA GLY A 323 -17.48 -1.41 9.39
C GLY A 323 -17.34 -2.53 10.44
N GLU A 324 -18.45 -3.15 10.83
CA GLU A 324 -18.46 -4.35 11.68
C GLU A 324 -18.32 -5.62 10.80
N ARG A 325 -17.58 -6.63 11.30
CA ARG A 325 -17.33 -7.91 10.62
C ARG A 325 -18.52 -8.84 10.74
#